data_AF-A0A428MUS3-F1
#
_entry.id   AF-A0A428MUS3-F1
#
_cell.length_a   1.000
_cell.length_b   1.000
_cell.length_c   1.000
_cell.angle_alpha   90.00
_cell.angle_beta   90.00
_cell.angle_gamma   90.00
#
_symmetry.space_group_name_H-M   'P 1'
#
loop_
_entity.id
_entity.type
_entity.pdbx_description
1 polymer ?
#
loop_
_entity_poly.entity_id
_entity_poly.type
_entity_poly.pdbx_seq_one_letter_code
_entity_poly.pdbx_strand_id
1 'polypeptide(L)'
;MFEWKNIFRGMAMGASDIIPGVSGGTIALVLGIYHRLIEAINNFFTRRWKQQLGFFIPLGIGILIAIFSLSKFLKWLLASYPQPTFFLFIGLILGTIPFLLKEADYKYKFTGQHYLILAIAAGLVILSGVFQGEESAAMQPLSTGDYVLLFFSGWLASTAMILPGISGSFILLIIGVYTTVLNAVSTLNIPVLLTLGAGIILGLVIMSKFLHYLLRHHTTGTYAVMTGLLVGSLFVIFPGLDASFLQLIISIITLLTGLFVAITLGKIERA
;
A
#
# COMPACT_ATOMS: atom_id res chain seq x y z
N MET A 1 -29.35 -0.62 10.78
CA MET A 1 -28.83 -0.13 12.08
C MET A 1 -27.33 0.12 11.92
N PHE A 2 -26.77 1.16 12.54
CA PHE A 2 -25.34 1.50 12.42
C PHE A 2 -24.48 0.59 13.31
N GLU A 3 -23.38 0.10 12.77
CA GLU A 3 -22.43 -0.80 13.46
C GLU A 3 -21.25 -0.01 14.04
N TRP A 4 -21.48 0.80 15.07
CA TRP A 4 -20.48 1.74 15.63
C TRP A 4 -19.16 1.09 16.07
N LYS A 5 -19.18 -0.19 16.46
CA LYS A 5 -17.97 -0.98 16.75
C LYS A 5 -16.98 -1.03 15.57
N ASN A 6 -17.44 -0.81 14.34
CA ASN A 6 -16.58 -0.79 13.17
C ASN A 6 -15.70 0.46 13.10
N ILE A 7 -15.88 1.47 13.96
CA ILE A 7 -14.93 2.58 14.10
C ILE A 7 -13.54 2.03 14.46
N PHE A 8 -13.43 1.17 15.48
CA PHE A 8 -12.15 0.61 15.90
C PHE A 8 -11.50 -0.25 14.81
N ARG A 9 -12.33 -1.02 14.09
CA ARG A 9 -11.87 -1.83 12.96
C ARG A 9 -11.38 -0.94 11.81
N GLY A 10 -12.10 0.16 11.56
CA GLY A 10 -11.72 1.17 10.59
C GLY A 10 -10.42 1.87 10.97
N MET A 11 -10.21 2.18 12.24
CA MET A 11 -8.95 2.76 12.71
C MET A 11 -7.76 1.82 12.48
N ALA A 12 -7.92 0.53 12.79
CA ALA A 12 -6.90 -0.47 12.53
C ALA A 12 -6.58 -0.59 11.03
N MET A 13 -7.61 -0.62 10.18
CA MET A 13 -7.43 -0.64 8.72
C MET A 13 -6.77 0.64 8.18
N GLY A 14 -7.21 1.81 8.62
CA GLY A 14 -6.63 3.09 8.18
C GLY A 14 -5.17 3.26 8.62
N ALA A 15 -4.83 2.75 9.82
CA ALA A 15 -3.44 2.73 10.29
C ALA A 15 -2.56 1.84 9.41
N SER A 16 -3.04 0.65 9.02
CA SER A 16 -2.30 -0.20 8.06
C SER A 16 -2.19 0.42 6.69
N ASP A 17 -3.25 1.06 6.17
CA ASP A 17 -3.25 1.58 4.79
C ASP A 17 -2.25 2.73 4.59
N ILE A 18 -1.93 3.47 5.65
CA ILE A 18 -0.87 4.48 5.61
C ILE A 18 0.53 3.86 5.55
N ILE A 19 0.74 2.70 6.17
CA ILE A 19 2.07 2.11 6.33
C ILE A 19 2.38 1.24 5.09
N PRO A 20 3.41 1.58 4.30
CA PRO A 20 3.81 0.79 3.15
C PRO A 20 4.13 -0.66 3.55
N GLY A 21 3.61 -1.61 2.77
CA GLY A 21 3.83 -3.05 2.99
C GLY A 21 2.82 -3.72 3.93
N VAL A 22 1.91 -2.96 4.56
CA VAL A 22 0.79 -3.51 5.36
C VAL A 22 -0.53 -3.20 4.65
N SER A 23 -1.34 -4.21 4.32
CA SER A 23 -2.62 -4.02 3.62
C SER A 23 -3.79 -3.91 4.60
N GLY A 24 -4.66 -2.91 4.43
CA GLY A 24 -5.93 -2.84 5.16
C GLY A 24 -6.85 -4.02 4.90
N GLY A 25 -6.73 -4.68 3.73
CA GLY A 25 -7.42 -5.93 3.44
C GLY A 25 -6.99 -7.07 4.37
N THR A 26 -5.69 -7.18 4.66
CA THR A 26 -5.13 -8.10 5.65
C THR A 26 -5.72 -7.85 7.03
N ILE A 27 -5.74 -6.59 7.47
CA ILE A 27 -6.30 -6.23 8.78
C ILE A 27 -7.80 -6.49 8.84
N ALA A 28 -8.53 -6.26 7.75
CA ALA A 28 -9.94 -6.61 7.66
C ALA A 28 -10.18 -8.13 7.81
N LEU A 29 -9.28 -8.96 7.28
CA LEU A 29 -9.33 -10.41 7.41
C LEU A 29 -9.06 -10.84 8.85
N VAL A 30 -8.00 -10.33 9.46
CA VAL A 30 -7.63 -10.58 10.87
C VAL A 30 -8.77 -10.21 11.83
N LEU A 31 -9.47 -9.11 11.54
CA LEU A 31 -10.61 -8.63 12.34
C LEU A 31 -11.94 -9.34 12.01
N GLY A 32 -11.93 -10.30 11.08
CA GLY A 32 -13.10 -11.08 10.68
C GLY A 32 -14.17 -10.29 9.92
N ILE A 33 -13.82 -9.15 9.32
CA ILE A 33 -14.75 -8.29 8.58
C ILE A 33 -14.53 -8.28 7.07
N TYR A 34 -13.49 -8.94 6.57
CA TYR A 34 -13.15 -8.95 5.15
C TYR A 34 -14.31 -9.36 4.25
N HIS A 35 -14.96 -10.50 4.51
CA HIS A 35 -16.09 -10.95 3.68
C HIS A 35 -17.28 -9.97 3.71
N ARG A 36 -17.56 -9.39 4.89
CA ARG A 36 -18.61 -8.38 5.04
C ARG A 36 -18.29 -7.10 4.28
N LEU A 37 -17.02 -6.68 4.29
CA LEU A 37 -16.53 -5.53 3.53
C LEU A 37 -16.70 -5.75 2.03
N ILE A 38 -16.28 -6.90 1.50
CA ILE A 38 -16.42 -7.24 0.08
C ILE A 38 -17.91 -7.30 -0.32
N GLU A 39 -18.75 -7.93 0.49
CA GLU A 39 -20.20 -7.98 0.27
C GLU A 39 -20.81 -6.57 0.24
N ALA A 40 -20.41 -5.71 1.19
CA ALA A 40 -20.88 -4.33 1.26
C ALA A 40 -20.46 -3.52 0.03
N ILE A 41 -19.21 -3.69 -0.46
CA ILE A 41 -18.69 -3.03 -1.66
C ILE A 41 -19.49 -3.46 -2.90
N ASN A 42 -19.69 -4.76 -3.08
CA ASN A 42 -20.44 -5.29 -4.23
C ASN A 42 -21.90 -4.78 -4.24
N ASN A 43 -22.54 -4.73 -3.07
CA ASN A 43 -23.91 -4.24 -2.94
C ASN A 43 -24.03 -2.71 -2.99
N PHE A 44 -22.93 -1.97 -2.83
CA PHE A 44 -22.92 -0.50 -2.88
C PHE A 44 -23.30 0.04 -4.26
N PHE A 45 -22.97 -0.69 -5.34
CA PHE A 45 -23.33 -0.31 -6.71
C PHE A 45 -24.73 -0.79 -7.12
N THR A 46 -25.53 -1.31 -6.20
CA THR A 46 -26.88 -1.83 -6.46
C THR A 46 -27.95 -0.95 -5.81
N ARG A 47 -29.25 -1.27 -6.04
CA ARG A 47 -30.39 -0.61 -5.35
C ARG A 47 -30.34 -0.73 -3.82
N ARG A 48 -29.48 -1.60 -3.26
CA ARG A 48 -29.35 -1.85 -1.82
C ARG A 48 -28.26 -1.02 -1.12
N TRP A 49 -27.63 -0.06 -1.80
CA TRP A 49 -26.53 0.75 -1.25
C TRP A 49 -26.84 1.40 0.10
N LYS A 50 -28.07 1.89 0.30
CA LYS A 50 -28.52 2.50 1.57
C LYS A 50 -28.43 1.55 2.77
N GLN A 51 -28.60 0.24 2.54
CA GLN A 51 -28.53 -0.77 3.60
C GLN A 51 -27.08 -1.00 4.08
N GLN A 52 -26.10 -0.71 3.22
CA GLN A 52 -24.68 -0.88 3.53
C GLN A 52 -24.09 0.32 4.29
N LEU A 53 -24.78 1.47 4.30
CA LEU A 53 -24.32 2.67 5.01
C LEU A 53 -24.11 2.45 6.51
N GLY A 54 -24.91 1.56 7.12
CA GLY A 54 -24.76 1.19 8.53
C GLY A 54 -23.41 0.55 8.86
N PHE A 55 -22.78 -0.11 7.88
CA PHE A 55 -21.45 -0.70 7.97
C PHE A 55 -20.37 0.30 7.53
N PHE A 56 -20.55 0.95 6.38
CA PHE A 56 -19.55 1.83 5.78
C PHE A 56 -19.28 3.11 6.56
N ILE A 57 -20.31 3.76 7.11
CA ILE A 57 -20.11 5.05 7.78
C ILE A 57 -19.22 4.90 9.02
N PRO A 58 -19.50 3.99 9.97
CA PRO A 58 -18.63 3.80 11.12
C PRO A 58 -17.21 3.35 10.74
N LEU A 59 -17.09 2.45 9.76
CA LEU A 59 -15.79 1.98 9.27
C LEU A 59 -14.98 3.13 8.64
N GLY A 60 -15.60 3.91 7.76
CA GLY A 60 -14.98 5.05 7.10
C GLY A 60 -14.58 6.15 8.07
N ILE A 61 -15.39 6.44 9.09
CA ILE A 61 -15.01 7.35 10.18
C ILE A 61 -13.73 6.86 10.86
N GLY A 62 -13.66 5.57 11.22
CA GLY A 62 -12.46 4.99 11.81
C GLY A 62 -11.22 5.13 10.91
N ILE A 63 -11.36 4.81 9.63
CA ILE A 63 -10.29 4.93 8.63
C ILE A 63 -9.81 6.38 8.56
N LEU A 64 -10.71 7.34 8.42
CA LEU A 64 -10.37 8.77 8.34
C LEU A 64 -9.67 9.27 9.60
N ILE A 65 -10.15 8.90 10.80
CA ILE A 65 -9.51 9.26 12.06
C ILE A 65 -8.05 8.78 12.07
N ALA A 66 -7.84 7.50 11.78
CA ALA A 66 -6.49 6.93 11.74
C ALA A 66 -5.63 7.59 10.67
N ILE A 67 -6.19 7.83 9.48
CA ILE A 67 -5.45 8.47 8.38
C ILE A 67 -4.97 9.87 8.78
N PHE A 68 -5.84 10.69 9.37
CA PHE A 68 -5.47 12.05 9.78
C PHE A 68 -4.51 12.09 10.97
N SER A 69 -4.72 11.25 11.98
CA SER A 69 -3.83 11.21 13.14
C SER A 69 -2.45 10.67 12.77
N LEU A 70 -2.41 9.56 12.03
CA LEU A 70 -1.16 8.85 11.75
C LEU A 70 -0.38 9.48 10.61
N SER A 71 -1.01 10.16 9.66
CA SER A 71 -0.29 10.89 8.60
C SER A 71 0.59 12.02 9.15
N LYS A 72 0.11 12.75 10.16
CA LYS A 72 0.91 13.79 10.84
C LYS A 72 2.10 13.18 11.57
N PHE A 73 1.87 12.09 12.30
CA PHE A 73 2.93 11.37 12.99
C PHE A 73 3.98 10.82 12.03
N LEU A 74 3.54 10.20 10.93
CA LEU A 74 4.45 9.61 9.96
C LEU A 74 5.19 10.67 9.14
N LYS A 75 4.56 11.82 8.85
CA LYS A 75 5.23 12.99 8.28
C LYS A 75 6.33 13.51 9.21
N TRP A 76 6.07 13.58 10.51
CA TRP A 76 7.08 13.92 11.50
C TRP A 76 8.23 12.90 11.56
N LEU A 77 7.91 11.59 11.55
CA LEU A 77 8.93 10.53 11.49
C LEU A 77 9.81 10.62 10.24
N LEU A 78 9.22 10.84 9.06
CA LEU A 78 9.97 10.99 7.82
C LEU A 78 10.84 12.25 7.81
N ALA A 79 10.40 13.33 8.47
CA ALA A 79 11.18 14.57 8.56
C ALA A 79 12.30 14.50 9.61
N SER A 80 12.06 13.87 10.77
CA SER A 80 13.01 13.85 11.89
C SER A 80 13.87 12.58 11.95
N TYR A 81 13.37 11.46 11.46
CA TYR A 81 14.02 10.15 11.49
C TYR A 81 13.84 9.40 10.15
N PRO A 82 14.24 9.99 9.00
CA PRO A 82 14.01 9.41 7.68
C PRO A 82 14.61 8.00 7.57
N GLN A 83 15.85 7.83 8.00
CA GLN A 83 16.56 6.56 7.83
C GLN A 83 15.95 5.40 8.64
N PRO A 84 15.70 5.51 9.96
CA PRO A 84 14.97 4.47 10.68
C PRO A 84 13.58 4.17 10.11
N THR A 85 12.88 5.19 9.60
CA THR A 85 11.54 5.05 9.03
C THR A 85 11.58 4.29 7.70
N PHE A 86 12.52 4.60 6.80
CA PHE A 86 12.69 3.84 5.57
C PHE A 86 13.20 2.41 5.82
N PHE A 87 14.06 2.20 6.81
CA PHE A 87 14.46 0.85 7.23
C PHE A 87 13.28 0.03 7.77
N LEU A 88 12.35 0.64 8.50
CA LEU A 88 11.09 -0.01 8.89
C LEU A 88 10.29 -0.47 7.66
N PHE A 89 10.14 0.40 6.65
CA PHE A 89 9.43 0.07 5.40
C PHE A 89 10.13 -1.04 4.62
N ILE A 90 11.46 -1.01 4.53
CA ILE A 90 12.28 -2.08 3.94
C ILE A 90 12.01 -3.41 4.66
N GLY A 91 12.00 -3.40 5.99
CA GLY A 91 11.68 -4.59 6.80
C GLY A 91 10.30 -5.15 6.45
N LEU A 92 9.27 -4.28 6.39
CA LEU A 92 7.92 -4.67 6.03
C LEU A 92 7.85 -5.28 4.61
N ILE A 93 8.47 -4.64 3.62
CA ILE A 93 8.50 -5.12 2.23
C ILE A 93 9.22 -6.47 2.13
N LEU A 94 10.39 -6.61 2.79
CA LEU A 94 11.13 -7.86 2.85
C LEU A 94 10.30 -8.99 3.47
N GLY A 95 9.50 -8.70 4.49
CA GLY A 95 8.61 -9.69 5.10
C GLY A 95 7.46 -10.13 4.20
N THR A 96 7.00 -9.27 3.30
CA THR A 96 5.90 -9.55 2.36
C THR A 96 6.35 -10.35 1.12
N ILE A 97 7.60 -10.23 0.68
CA ILE A 97 8.13 -10.96 -0.50
C ILE A 97 7.95 -12.49 -0.39
N PRO A 98 8.34 -13.16 0.72
CA PRO A 98 8.12 -14.59 0.88
C PRO A 98 6.65 -15.01 0.82
N PHE A 99 5.74 -14.14 1.27
CA PHE A 99 4.30 -14.40 1.19
C PHE A 99 3.84 -14.45 -0.27
N LEU A 100 4.16 -13.42 -1.07
CA LEU A 100 3.79 -13.39 -2.50
C LEU A 100 4.39 -14.55 -3.30
N LEU A 101 5.66 -14.90 -3.05
CA LEU A 101 6.32 -16.02 -3.71
C LEU A 101 5.65 -17.36 -3.38
N LYS A 102 5.30 -17.58 -2.10
CA LYS A 102 4.59 -18.78 -1.69
C LYS A 102 3.16 -18.82 -2.25
N GLU A 103 2.49 -17.68 -2.41
CA GLU A 103 1.14 -17.61 -2.96
C GLU A 103 1.13 -17.94 -4.46
N ALA A 104 2.21 -17.59 -5.15
CA ALA A 104 2.44 -17.97 -6.54
C ALA A 104 2.85 -19.45 -6.72
N ASP A 105 3.05 -20.18 -5.62
CA ASP A 105 3.62 -21.53 -5.60
C ASP A 105 4.91 -21.63 -6.41
N TYR A 106 5.80 -20.64 -6.21
CA TYR A 106 6.93 -20.38 -7.10
C TYR A 106 7.85 -21.59 -7.31
N LYS A 107 7.98 -22.48 -6.32
CA LYS A 107 8.83 -23.67 -6.42
C LYS A 107 8.40 -24.65 -7.51
N TYR A 108 7.10 -24.72 -7.78
CA TYR A 108 6.55 -25.65 -8.77
C TYR A 108 6.07 -24.95 -10.04
N LYS A 109 5.63 -23.69 -9.93
CA LYS A 109 5.02 -22.95 -11.05
C LYS A 109 5.95 -21.96 -11.74
N PHE A 110 7.03 -21.49 -11.10
CA PHE A 110 7.92 -20.54 -11.76
C PHE A 110 8.78 -21.23 -12.80
N THR A 111 8.69 -20.72 -14.02
CA THR A 111 9.59 -21.02 -15.14
C THR A 111 10.56 -19.86 -15.37
N GLY A 112 11.56 -20.02 -16.24
CA GLY A 112 12.51 -18.96 -16.58
C GLY A 112 11.84 -17.65 -17.04
N GLN A 113 10.68 -17.75 -17.73
CA GLN A 113 9.90 -16.58 -18.13
C GLN A 113 9.37 -15.76 -16.94
N HIS A 114 9.00 -16.41 -15.84
CA HIS A 114 8.49 -15.74 -14.65
C HIS A 114 9.60 -14.99 -13.90
N TYR A 115 10.79 -15.58 -13.81
CA TYR A 115 11.97 -14.89 -13.27
C TYR A 115 12.38 -13.70 -14.14
N LEU A 116 12.26 -13.82 -15.47
CA LEU A 116 12.49 -12.70 -16.39
C LEU A 116 11.48 -11.57 -16.16
N ILE A 117 10.18 -11.88 -16.05
CA ILE A 117 9.13 -10.88 -15.76
C ILE A 117 9.40 -10.17 -14.44
N LEU A 118 9.76 -10.92 -13.39
CA LEU A 118 10.13 -10.37 -12.09
C LEU A 118 11.32 -9.42 -12.22
N ALA A 119 12.38 -9.83 -12.92
CA ALA A 119 13.56 -9.00 -13.13
C ALA A 119 13.25 -7.73 -13.93
N ILE A 120 12.40 -7.81 -14.95
CA ILE A 120 11.94 -6.64 -15.72
C ILE A 120 11.16 -5.70 -14.82
N ALA A 121 10.19 -6.20 -14.04
CA ALA A 121 9.40 -5.38 -13.14
C ALA A 121 10.26 -4.70 -12.06
N ALA A 122 11.23 -5.43 -11.49
CA ALA A 122 12.20 -4.85 -10.55
C ALA A 122 13.07 -3.79 -11.23
N GLY A 123 13.60 -4.08 -12.42
CA GLY A 123 14.41 -3.17 -13.21
C GLY A 123 13.70 -1.88 -13.57
N LEU A 124 12.41 -1.95 -13.94
CA LEU A 124 11.60 -0.76 -14.23
C LEU A 124 11.46 0.16 -13.01
N VAL A 125 11.25 -0.40 -11.82
CA VAL A 125 11.15 0.39 -10.58
C VAL A 125 12.49 0.97 -10.17
N ILE A 126 13.57 0.19 -10.25
CA ILE A 126 14.92 0.67 -9.98
C ILE A 126 15.25 1.83 -10.93
N LEU A 127 14.96 1.66 -12.22
CA LEU A 127 15.19 2.67 -13.23
C LEU A 127 14.38 3.94 -12.95
N SER A 128 13.12 3.83 -12.51
CA SER A 128 12.35 5.00 -12.13
C SER A 128 12.95 5.74 -10.94
N GLY A 129 13.53 5.03 -9.96
CA GLY A 129 14.21 5.64 -8.82
C GLY A 129 15.58 6.26 -9.16
N VAL A 130 16.25 5.81 -10.22
CA VAL A 130 17.51 6.44 -10.68
C VAL A 130 17.23 7.74 -11.44
N PHE A 131 16.12 7.81 -12.17
CA PHE A 131 15.74 9.01 -12.93
C PHE A 131 14.97 10.04 -12.11
N GLN A 132 14.33 9.63 -11.01
CA GLN A 132 13.84 10.55 -9.99
C GLN A 132 15.07 10.96 -9.17
N GLY A 133 15.49 12.24 -9.23
CA GLY A 133 16.59 12.75 -8.42
C GLY A 133 16.32 12.64 -6.92
N GLU A 134 17.14 13.25 -6.06
CA GLU A 134 17.00 13.26 -4.58
C GLU A 134 15.72 13.95 -4.05
N GLU A 135 14.55 13.72 -4.64
CA GLU A 135 13.28 14.29 -4.21
C GLU A 135 12.66 13.44 -3.09
N SER A 136 13.24 13.55 -1.91
CA SER A 136 12.60 13.12 -0.66
C SER A 136 11.51 14.10 -0.17
N ALA A 137 11.35 15.24 -0.85
CA ALA A 137 10.38 16.27 -0.50
C ALA A 137 9.07 16.13 -1.29
N ALA A 138 7.95 16.48 -0.66
CA ALA A 138 6.65 16.53 -1.34
C ALA A 138 6.70 17.49 -2.54
N MET A 139 6.27 17.03 -3.72
CA MET A 139 6.27 17.80 -4.96
C MET A 139 5.48 19.09 -4.78
N GLN A 140 6.16 20.25 -4.79
CA GLN A 140 5.54 21.57 -4.70
C GLN A 140 6.39 22.63 -5.44
N PRO A 141 5.78 23.52 -6.25
CA PRO A 141 4.37 23.56 -6.64
C PRO A 141 4.01 22.46 -7.65
N LEU A 142 2.81 21.90 -7.54
CA LEU A 142 2.33 20.85 -8.44
C LEU A 142 1.94 21.42 -9.81
N SER A 143 2.53 20.86 -10.86
CA SER A 143 2.17 21.10 -12.26
C SER A 143 0.91 20.30 -12.65
N THR A 144 0.32 20.62 -13.79
CA THR A 144 -0.77 19.83 -14.38
C THR A 144 -0.38 18.36 -14.58
N GLY A 145 0.89 18.10 -14.95
CA GLY A 145 1.42 16.75 -15.11
C GLY A 145 1.38 15.95 -13.80
N ASP A 146 1.67 16.60 -12.68
CA ASP A 146 1.68 15.95 -11.36
C ASP A 146 0.28 15.56 -10.91
N TYR A 147 -0.74 16.36 -11.22
CA TYR A 147 -2.14 15.97 -10.97
C TYR A 147 -2.57 14.77 -11.83
N VAL A 148 -2.11 14.70 -13.09
CA VAL A 148 -2.35 13.52 -13.94
C VAL A 148 -1.67 12.30 -13.34
N LEU A 149 -0.42 12.42 -12.91
CA LEU A 149 0.31 11.35 -12.21
C LEU A 149 -0.43 10.92 -10.94
N LEU A 150 -0.86 11.85 -10.10
CA LEU A 150 -1.60 11.57 -8.86
C LEU A 150 -2.93 10.85 -9.12
N PHE A 151 -3.65 11.22 -10.16
CA PHE A 151 -4.88 10.54 -10.57
C PHE A 151 -4.60 9.06 -10.93
N PHE A 152 -3.63 8.82 -11.82
CA PHE A 152 -3.25 7.46 -12.22
C PHE A 152 -2.61 6.67 -11.08
N SER A 153 -1.92 7.34 -10.16
CA SER A 153 -1.38 6.74 -8.95
C SER A 153 -2.49 6.25 -8.04
N GLY A 154 -3.55 7.04 -7.83
CA GLY A 154 -4.75 6.60 -7.09
C GLY A 154 -5.48 5.46 -7.78
N TRP A 155 -5.60 5.52 -9.10
CA TRP A 155 -6.19 4.46 -9.92
C TRP A 155 -5.43 3.14 -9.84
N LEU A 156 -4.09 3.18 -9.87
CA LEU A 156 -3.26 2.00 -9.65
C LEU A 156 -3.30 1.55 -8.19
N ALA A 157 -3.23 2.47 -7.22
CA ALA A 157 -3.24 2.12 -5.80
C ALA A 157 -4.55 1.45 -5.36
N SER A 158 -5.68 1.69 -6.04
CA SER A 158 -6.94 1.00 -5.74
C SER A 158 -6.88 -0.51 -5.94
N THR A 159 -5.91 -1.00 -6.72
CA THR A 159 -5.65 -2.44 -6.89
C THR A 159 -5.39 -3.14 -5.57
N ALA A 160 -4.72 -2.46 -4.65
CA ALA A 160 -4.34 -2.95 -3.34
C ALA A 160 -5.53 -3.14 -2.38
N MET A 161 -6.65 -2.45 -2.62
CA MET A 161 -7.87 -2.63 -1.83
C MET A 161 -8.58 -3.97 -2.12
N ILE A 162 -8.16 -4.68 -3.17
CA ILE A 162 -8.85 -5.86 -3.70
C ILE A 162 -8.08 -7.15 -3.40
N LEU A 163 -6.75 -7.06 -3.36
CA LEU A 163 -5.87 -8.20 -3.15
C LEU A 163 -5.23 -8.13 -1.76
N PRO A 164 -5.55 -9.06 -0.83
CA PRO A 164 -4.86 -9.15 0.45
C PRO A 164 -3.34 -9.33 0.24
N GLY A 165 -2.55 -8.67 1.07
CA GLY A 165 -1.08 -8.69 1.00
C GLY A 165 -0.42 -7.65 0.08
N ILE A 166 -1.18 -6.83 -0.67
CA ILE A 166 -0.66 -5.61 -1.32
C ILE A 166 -1.29 -4.37 -0.68
N SER A 167 -0.46 -3.37 -0.38
CA SER A 167 -0.88 -2.08 0.21
C SER A 167 -0.93 -0.95 -0.83
N GLY A 168 -1.93 -0.08 -0.74
CA GLY A 168 -2.09 1.06 -1.65
C GLY A 168 -1.00 2.09 -1.47
N SER A 169 -0.61 2.37 -0.21
CA SER A 169 0.53 3.24 0.11
C SER A 169 1.85 2.72 -0.45
N PHE A 170 1.99 1.40 -0.58
CA PHE A 170 3.15 0.80 -1.22
C PHE A 170 3.21 1.09 -2.72
N ILE A 171 2.09 1.00 -3.44
CA ILE A 171 2.01 1.41 -4.86
C ILE A 171 2.34 2.89 -5.01
N LEU A 172 1.80 3.75 -4.14
CA LEU A 172 2.11 5.18 -4.15
C LEU A 172 3.60 5.47 -3.87
N LEU A 173 4.24 4.64 -3.05
CA LEU A 173 5.66 4.76 -2.72
C LEU A 173 6.55 4.35 -3.88
N ILE A 174 6.23 3.27 -4.60
CA ILE A 174 6.94 2.91 -5.85
C ILE A 174 6.87 4.04 -6.88
N ILE A 175 5.69 4.64 -7.03
CA ILE A 175 5.47 5.70 -8.02
C ILE A 175 6.21 7.00 -7.61
N GLY A 176 6.60 7.14 -6.34
CA GLY A 176 7.31 8.32 -5.82
C GLY A 176 6.37 9.43 -5.33
N VAL A 177 5.06 9.20 -5.31
CA VAL A 177 4.07 10.22 -4.90
C VAL A 177 3.63 10.09 -3.44
N TYR A 178 4.16 9.10 -2.71
CA TYR A 178 3.74 8.80 -1.34
C TYR A 178 3.90 9.99 -0.38
N THR A 179 5.06 10.67 -0.36
CA THR A 179 5.31 11.82 0.51
C THR A 179 4.40 13.00 0.15
N THR A 180 4.11 13.21 -1.13
CA THR A 180 3.15 14.19 -1.64
C THR A 180 1.74 13.90 -1.12
N VAL A 181 1.29 12.64 -1.21
CA VAL A 181 -0.02 12.21 -0.69
C VAL A 181 -0.08 12.35 0.83
N LEU A 182 0.96 11.92 1.55
CA LEU A 182 1.04 12.04 3.00
C LEU A 182 0.96 13.49 3.46
N ASN A 183 1.65 14.40 2.75
CA ASN A 183 1.58 15.83 2.99
C ASN A 183 0.17 16.37 2.71
N ALA A 184 -0.45 15.99 1.59
CA ALA A 184 -1.80 16.41 1.23
C ALA A 184 -2.85 15.98 2.28
N VAL A 185 -2.75 14.75 2.79
CA VAL A 185 -3.60 14.28 3.90
C VAL A 185 -3.34 15.10 5.17
N SER A 186 -2.07 15.28 5.54
CA SER A 186 -1.67 15.98 6.76
C SER A 186 -2.10 17.46 6.79
N THR A 187 -2.11 18.11 5.62
CA THR A 187 -2.43 19.54 5.43
C THR A 187 -3.82 19.80 4.88
N LEU A 188 -4.62 18.76 4.64
CA LEU A 188 -5.93 18.85 3.98
C LEU A 188 -5.87 19.57 2.62
N ASN A 189 -4.89 19.23 1.79
CA ASN A 189 -4.81 19.73 0.42
C ASN A 189 -5.93 19.11 -0.43
N ILE A 190 -7.09 19.78 -0.44
CA ILE A 190 -8.33 19.29 -1.09
C ILE A 190 -8.13 18.98 -2.58
N PRO A 191 -7.47 19.81 -3.39
CA PRO A 191 -7.20 19.46 -4.80
C PRO A 191 -6.51 18.11 -4.98
N VAL A 192 -5.40 17.86 -4.26
CA VAL A 192 -4.66 16.60 -4.36
C VAL A 192 -5.52 15.42 -3.89
N LEU A 193 -6.24 15.58 -2.77
CA LEU A 193 -7.08 14.54 -2.20
C LEU A 193 -8.26 14.19 -3.13
N LEU A 194 -8.88 15.18 -3.77
CA LEU A 194 -9.94 14.96 -4.74
C LEU A 194 -9.43 14.28 -6.01
N THR A 195 -8.28 14.70 -6.54
CA THR A 195 -7.67 14.07 -7.72
C THR A 195 -7.29 12.62 -7.45
N LEU A 196 -6.60 12.35 -6.33
CA LEU A 196 -6.25 10.99 -5.91
C LEU A 196 -7.51 10.15 -5.66
N GLY A 197 -8.48 10.70 -4.93
CA GLY A 197 -9.74 10.03 -4.61
C GLY A 197 -10.57 9.68 -5.85
N ALA A 198 -10.62 10.57 -6.85
CA ALA A 198 -11.27 10.29 -8.12
C ALA A 198 -10.58 9.13 -8.86
N GLY A 199 -9.25 9.09 -8.86
CA GLY A 199 -8.47 7.98 -9.38
C GLY A 199 -8.80 6.66 -8.68
N ILE A 200 -8.81 6.66 -7.33
CA ILE A 200 -9.14 5.48 -6.52
C ILE A 200 -10.55 4.97 -6.83
N ILE A 201 -11.56 5.85 -6.85
CA ILE A 201 -12.96 5.47 -7.10
C ILE A 201 -13.11 4.83 -8.49
N LEU A 202 -12.54 5.47 -9.52
CA LEU A 202 -12.58 4.93 -10.88
C LEU A 202 -11.81 3.60 -10.96
N GLY A 203 -10.66 3.52 -10.30
CA GLY A 203 -9.82 2.34 -10.25
C GLY A 203 -10.52 1.15 -9.60
N LEU A 204 -11.24 1.35 -8.49
CA LEU A 204 -12.01 0.29 -7.84
C LEU A 204 -13.03 -0.36 -8.79
N VAL A 205 -13.65 0.41 -9.68
CA VAL A 205 -14.64 -0.12 -10.64
C VAL A 205 -13.97 -0.90 -11.78
N ILE A 206 -12.85 -0.41 -12.31
CA ILE A 206 -12.20 -0.96 -13.51
C ILE A 206 -11.17 -2.05 -13.12
N MET A 207 -10.26 -1.74 -12.20
CA MET A 207 -9.18 -2.62 -11.77
C MET A 207 -9.67 -3.85 -11.02
N SER A 208 -10.83 -3.77 -10.35
CA SER A 208 -11.44 -4.95 -9.73
C SER A 208 -11.68 -6.09 -10.70
N LYS A 209 -12.20 -5.79 -11.89
CA LYS A 209 -12.44 -6.79 -12.94
C LYS A 209 -11.14 -7.24 -13.58
N PHE A 210 -10.25 -6.29 -13.88
CA PHE A 210 -8.99 -6.57 -14.55
C PHE A 210 -8.06 -7.45 -13.72
N LEU A 211 -7.83 -7.11 -12.44
CA LEU A 211 -6.99 -7.92 -11.57
C LEU A 211 -7.62 -9.26 -11.24
N HIS A 212 -8.93 -9.31 -11.05
CA HIS A 212 -9.60 -10.60 -10.87
C HIS A 212 -9.41 -11.51 -12.09
N TYR A 213 -9.46 -10.95 -13.31
CA TYR A 213 -9.16 -11.69 -14.53
C TYR A 213 -7.70 -12.20 -14.54
N LEU A 214 -6.72 -11.31 -14.27
CA LEU A 214 -5.30 -11.66 -14.25
C LEU A 214 -4.97 -12.72 -13.19
N LEU A 215 -5.49 -12.58 -11.97
CA LEU A 215 -5.26 -13.54 -10.89
C LEU A 215 -5.91 -14.89 -11.14
N ARG A 216 -6.95 -14.96 -11.98
CA ARG A 216 -7.62 -16.21 -12.34
C ARG A 216 -6.96 -16.93 -13.53
N HIS A 217 -6.44 -16.19 -14.51
CA HIS A 217 -5.89 -16.78 -15.74
C HIS A 217 -4.36 -16.72 -15.85
N HIS A 218 -3.72 -15.77 -15.17
CA HIS A 218 -2.29 -15.49 -15.21
C HIS A 218 -1.67 -15.36 -13.79
N THR A 219 -2.21 -16.10 -12.82
CA THR A 219 -1.86 -16.02 -11.39
C THR A 219 -0.35 -15.92 -11.13
N THR A 220 0.42 -16.87 -11.66
CA THR A 220 1.87 -16.97 -11.46
C THR A 220 2.61 -15.75 -12.02
N GLY A 221 2.21 -15.29 -13.21
CA GLY A 221 2.78 -14.10 -13.85
C GLY A 221 2.46 -12.82 -13.07
N THR A 222 1.23 -12.67 -12.59
CA THR A 222 0.80 -11.52 -11.78
C THR A 222 1.60 -11.43 -10.48
N TYR A 223 1.77 -12.54 -9.76
CA TYR A 223 2.62 -12.57 -8.56
C TYR A 223 4.11 -12.32 -8.88
N ALA A 224 4.62 -12.77 -10.02
CA ALA A 224 5.98 -12.47 -10.45
C ALA A 224 6.19 -10.96 -10.68
N VAL A 225 5.24 -10.28 -11.36
CA VAL A 225 5.26 -8.82 -11.52
C VAL A 225 5.23 -8.13 -10.15
N MET A 226 4.26 -8.48 -9.30
CA MET A 226 4.11 -7.87 -7.97
C MET A 226 5.37 -8.04 -7.12
N THR A 227 5.96 -9.23 -7.12
CA THR A 227 7.21 -9.51 -6.39
C THR A 227 8.37 -8.71 -6.98
N GLY A 228 8.45 -8.57 -8.31
CA GLY A 228 9.45 -7.74 -8.96
C GLY A 228 9.34 -6.27 -8.56
N LEU A 229 8.11 -5.73 -8.54
CA LEU A 229 7.86 -4.37 -8.06
C LEU A 229 8.29 -4.19 -6.58
N LEU A 230 7.99 -5.18 -5.71
CA LEU A 230 8.48 -5.18 -4.31
C LEU A 230 10.01 -5.14 -4.26
N VAL A 231 10.68 -6.05 -4.97
CA VAL A 231 12.14 -6.15 -4.97
C VAL A 231 12.78 -4.87 -5.50
N GLY A 232 12.27 -4.32 -6.60
CA GLY A 232 12.78 -3.06 -7.15
C GLY A 232 12.62 -1.89 -6.18
N SER A 233 11.49 -1.81 -5.49
CA SER A 233 11.22 -0.73 -4.52
C SER A 233 12.22 -0.69 -3.37
N LEU A 234 12.77 -1.84 -2.96
CA LEU A 234 13.77 -1.93 -1.89
C LEU A 234 15.01 -1.10 -2.19
N PHE A 235 15.41 -1.02 -3.47
CA PHE A 235 16.54 -0.22 -3.90
C PHE A 235 16.19 1.27 -3.95
N VAL A 236 14.98 1.60 -4.43
CA VAL A 236 14.53 2.99 -4.56
C VAL A 236 14.41 3.67 -3.20
N ILE A 237 13.90 2.97 -2.18
CA ILE A 237 13.69 3.56 -0.86
C ILE A 237 14.87 3.41 0.10
N PHE A 238 15.96 2.76 -0.33
CA PHE A 238 17.11 2.55 0.52
C PHE A 238 17.81 3.90 0.79
N PRO A 239 17.79 4.39 2.04
CA PRO A 239 18.27 5.74 2.34
C PRO A 239 19.80 5.82 2.46
N GLY A 240 20.53 4.76 2.11
CA GLY A 240 21.97 4.65 2.35
C GLY A 240 22.34 4.25 3.77
N LEU A 241 23.66 4.26 4.05
CA LEU A 241 24.25 3.94 5.35
C LEU A 241 24.95 5.14 6.00
N ASP A 242 24.82 6.32 5.40
CA ASP A 242 25.49 7.55 5.84
C ASP A 242 24.77 8.17 7.04
N ALA A 243 24.86 7.49 8.18
CA ALA A 243 24.29 7.92 9.45
C ALA A 243 25.27 7.78 10.61
N SER A 244 24.95 8.47 11.70
CA SER A 244 25.58 8.20 12.99
C SER A 244 25.41 6.74 13.42
N PHE A 245 26.39 6.21 14.14
CA PHE A 245 26.37 4.83 14.64
C PHE A 245 25.08 4.49 15.41
N LEU A 246 24.59 5.41 16.25
CA LEU A 246 23.34 5.23 16.99
C LEU A 246 22.12 5.13 16.07
N GLN A 247 22.04 5.99 15.04
CA GLN A 247 20.95 5.92 14.05
C GLN A 247 21.00 4.63 13.25
N LEU A 248 22.18 4.11 12.92
CA LEU A 248 22.31 2.81 12.27
C LEU A 248 21.78 1.68 13.14
N ILE A 249 22.09 1.66 14.44
CA ILE A 249 21.53 0.68 15.38
C ILE A 249 20.00 0.76 15.41
N ILE A 250 19.44 1.97 15.55
CA ILE A 250 17.99 2.17 15.56
C ILE A 250 17.38 1.69 14.23
N SER A 251 18.02 1.97 13.11
CA SER A 251 17.56 1.55 11.78
C SER A 251 17.56 0.04 11.61
N ILE A 252 18.55 -0.67 12.14
CA ILE A 252 18.56 -2.14 12.14
C ILE A 252 17.41 -2.67 13.00
N ILE A 253 17.18 -2.09 14.18
CA ILE A 253 16.07 -2.48 15.06
C ILE A 253 14.73 -2.26 14.37
N THR A 254 14.52 -1.12 13.71
CA THR A 254 13.26 -0.84 13.01
C THR A 254 13.08 -1.75 11.80
N LEU A 255 14.14 -2.06 11.04
CA LEU A 255 14.08 -3.06 9.96
C LEU A 255 13.65 -4.43 10.47
N LEU A 256 14.29 -4.93 11.53
CA LEU A 256 13.92 -6.22 12.12
C LEU A 256 12.49 -6.22 12.66
N THR A 257 12.05 -5.11 13.24
CA THR A 257 10.67 -4.93 13.70
C THR A 257 9.70 -5.00 12.53
N GLY A 258 9.97 -4.27 11.44
CA GLY A 258 9.15 -4.32 10.23
C GLY A 258 9.06 -5.72 9.63
N LEU A 259 10.21 -6.40 9.52
CA LEU A 259 10.29 -7.78 9.04
C LEU A 259 9.45 -8.73 9.89
N PHE A 260 9.58 -8.64 11.22
CA PHE A 260 8.82 -9.47 12.16
C PHE A 260 7.30 -9.22 12.03
N VAL A 261 6.88 -7.96 11.97
CA VAL A 261 5.46 -7.58 11.80
C VAL A 261 4.89 -8.15 10.51
N ALA A 262 5.55 -7.94 9.37
CA ALA A 262 5.07 -8.42 8.08
C ALA A 262 4.99 -9.95 8.00
N ILE A 263 6.00 -10.67 8.49
CA ILE A 263 5.97 -12.15 8.54
C ILE A 263 4.83 -12.65 9.43
N THR A 264 4.55 -11.97 10.54
CA THR A 264 3.50 -12.37 11.47
C THR A 264 2.12 -12.19 10.86
N LEU A 265 1.89 -11.05 10.20
CA LEU A 265 0.64 -10.78 9.48
C LEU A 265 0.43 -11.77 8.33
N GLY A 266 1.47 -12.04 7.52
CA GLY A 266 1.38 -12.99 6.41
C GLY A 266 1.14 -14.45 6.83
N LYS A 267 1.51 -14.83 8.07
CA LYS A 267 1.13 -16.14 8.63
C LYS A 267 -0.36 -16.21 8.98
N ILE A 268 -0.92 -15.12 9.51
CA ILE A 268 -2.33 -15.06 9.90
C ILE A 268 -3.23 -15.09 8.67
N GLU A 269 -2.83 -14.48 7.55
CA GLU A 269 -3.61 -14.54 6.30
C GLU A 269 -3.82 -15.95 5.73
N ARG A 270 -3.01 -16.92 6.17
CA ARG A 270 -3.08 -18.31 5.72
C ARG A 270 -3.75 -19.26 6.72
N ALA A 271 -4.06 -18.79 7.92
CA ALA A 271 -4.69 -19.59 8.98
C ALA A 271 -6.22 -19.57 8.84
#